data_AF-A0A1Q9S298-F1
#
_entry.id   AF-A0A1Q9S298-F1
#
_cell.length_a   1.000
_cell.length_b   1.000
_cell.length_c   1.000
_cell.angle_alpha   90.00
_cell.angle_beta   90.00
_cell.angle_gamma   90.00
#
_symmetry.space_group_name_H-M   'P 1'
#
loop_
_entity.id
_entity.type
_entity.pdbx_description
1 polymer ?
#
loop_
_entity_poly.entity_id
_entity_poly.type
_entity_poly.pdbx_seq_one_letter_code
_entity_poly.pdbx_strand_id
1 'polypeptide(L)' 'MNTIGRNCVAYCDRCPARARVRAALPAGELHFCNHHIREHRDRLQEAGAKLVTLPGSPAPIAARPVPRDLAA' A
#
# COMPACT_ATOMS: atom_id res chain seq x y z
N MET A 1 -13.01 -19.16 -3.00
CA MET A 1 -12.73 -17.71 -3.15
C MET A 1 -11.89 -17.24 -1.98
N ASN A 2 -10.58 -17.52 -2.00
CA ASN A 2 -9.58 -16.80 -1.23
C ASN A 2 -8.18 -17.36 -1.51
N THR A 3 -7.18 -16.47 -1.46
CA THR A 3 -5.71 -16.70 -1.55
C THR A 3 -5.18 -17.08 -2.94
N ILE A 4 -4.22 -16.29 -3.50
CA ILE A 4 -2.81 -16.64 -3.82
C ILE A 4 -2.11 -15.34 -4.29
N GLY A 5 -1.05 -14.93 -3.58
CA GLY A 5 -0.43 -13.62 -3.72
C GLY A 5 0.49 -13.40 -4.93
N ARG A 6 1.08 -12.19 -4.97
CA ARG A 6 2.46 -11.91 -5.42
C ARG A 6 2.81 -10.42 -5.22
N ASN A 7 3.92 -10.20 -4.51
CA ASN A 7 4.59 -8.96 -4.11
C ASN A 7 4.03 -8.17 -2.91
N CYS A 8 4.78 -8.29 -1.81
CA CYS A 8 4.69 -7.52 -0.58
C CYS A 8 4.81 -6.01 -0.85
N VAL A 9 3.68 -5.40 -1.19
CA VAL A 9 3.48 -3.96 -1.08
C VAL A 9 2.26 -3.83 -0.19
N ALA A 10 2.43 -3.26 1.00
CA ALA A 10 1.36 -3.17 1.98
C ALA A 10 0.06 -2.66 1.33
N TYR A 11 -1.05 -3.33 1.63
CA TYR A 11 -2.38 -2.94 1.17
C TYR A 11 -3.06 -2.04 2.21
N CYS A 12 -4.08 -1.29 1.78
CA CYS A 12 -4.89 -0.54 2.71
C CYS A 12 -5.70 -1.50 3.58
N ASP A 13 -5.73 -1.23 4.88
CA ASP A 13 -6.48 -2.03 5.84
C ASP A 13 -8.01 -2.04 5.57
N ARG A 14 -8.50 -0.99 4.88
CA ARG A 14 -9.92 -0.79 4.59
C ARG A 14 -10.34 -1.11 3.15
N CYS A 15 -9.40 -1.28 2.21
CA CYS A 15 -9.72 -1.65 0.82
C CYS A 15 -8.57 -2.38 0.12
N PRO A 16 -8.81 -3.13 -0.96
CA PRO A 16 -7.77 -3.88 -1.67
C PRO A 16 -6.77 -3.00 -2.46
N ALA A 17 -6.77 -1.68 -2.25
CA ALA A 17 -5.82 -0.76 -2.88
C ALA A 17 -4.44 -0.81 -2.19
N ARG A 18 -3.39 -0.40 -2.91
CA ARG A 18 -2.04 -0.30 -2.35
C ARG A 18 -1.97 0.84 -1.32
N ALA A 19 -1.29 0.60 -0.22
CA ALA A 19 -1.00 1.60 0.79
C ALA A 19 -0.01 2.64 0.26
N ARG A 20 -0.29 3.89 0.59
CA ARG A 20 0.56 5.07 0.31
C ARG A 20 1.03 5.72 1.60
N VAL A 21 0.37 5.45 2.71
CA VAL A 21 0.69 6.00 4.02
C VAL A 21 0.70 4.87 5.03
N ARG A 22 1.72 4.85 5.88
CA ARG A 22 1.78 4.03 7.08
C ARG A 22 1.57 4.93 8.29
N ALA A 23 0.62 4.58 9.14
CA ALA A 23 0.39 5.21 10.43
C ALA A 23 1.06 4.36 11.50
N ALA A 24 2.11 4.89 12.15
CA ALA A 24 2.76 4.22 13.28
C ALA A 24 2.11 4.69 14.58
N LEU A 25 1.53 3.74 15.32
CA LEU A 25 0.90 3.92 16.62
C LEU A 25 1.74 3.22 17.70
N PRO A 26 1.62 3.60 18.98
CA PRO A 26 2.28 2.88 20.07
C PRO A 26 1.81 1.42 20.18
N ALA A 27 0.59 1.12 19.75
CA ALA A 27 0.03 -0.23 19.74
C ALA A 27 0.35 -1.05 18.47
N GLY A 28 0.95 -0.45 17.44
CA GLY A 28 1.23 -1.14 16.17
C GLY A 28 1.23 -0.21 14.96
N GLU A 29 1.00 -0.74 13.76
CA GLU A 29 0.98 0.04 12.53
C GLU A 29 -0.24 -0.26 11.66
N LEU A 30 -0.76 0.78 11.02
CA LEU A 30 -1.88 0.69 10.09
C LEU A 30 -1.48 1.26 8.72
N HIS A 31 -2.05 0.69 7.66
CA HIS A 31 -1.72 1.04 6.29
C HIS A 31 -2.93 1.59 5.56
N PHE A 32 -2.78 2.75 4.92
CA PHE A 32 -3.86 3.45 4.23
C PHE A 32 -3.48 3.81 2.79
N CYS A 33 -4.45 3.71 1.90
CA CYS A 33 -4.35 4.29 0.56
C CYS A 33 -4.52 5.82 0.63
N ASN A 34 -4.20 6.52 -0.46
CA ASN A 34 -4.33 7.98 -0.53
C ASN A 34 -5.79 8.48 -0.34
N HIS A 35 -6.78 7.62 -0.60
CA HIS A 35 -8.19 7.94 -0.41
C HIS A 35 -8.54 7.94 1.09
N HIS A 36 -8.43 6.78 1.74
CA HIS A 36 -8.86 6.61 3.13
C HIS A 36 -8.01 7.37 4.15
N ILE A 37 -6.76 7.73 3.82
CA ILE A 37 -5.99 8.56 4.75
C ILE A 37 -6.63 9.94 4.97
N ARG A 38 -7.35 10.50 3.98
CA ARG A 38 -8.02 11.79 4.16
C ARG A 38 -9.18 11.72 5.14
N GLU A 39 -9.88 10.60 5.15
CA GLU A 39 -11.01 10.33 6.05
C GLU A 39 -10.52 9.95 7.46
N HIS A 40 -9.41 9.22 7.57
CA HIS A 40 -8.89 8.74 8.84
C HIS A 40 -7.79 9.62 9.47
N ARG A 41 -7.29 10.66 8.78
CA ARG A 41 -6.18 11.49 9.27
C ARG A 41 -6.43 12.11 10.65
N ASP A 42 -7.67 12.47 10.92
CA ASP A 42 -8.04 13.23 12.11
C ASP A 42 -7.97 12.32 13.34
N ARG A 43 -8.72 11.22 13.30
CA ARG A 43 -8.66 10.15 14.30
C ARG A 43 -7.25 9.58 14.50
N LEU A 44 -6.46 9.45 13.44
CA LEU A 44 -5.07 8.99 13.56
C LEU A 44 -4.20 10.01 14.31
N GLN A 45 -4.39 11.31 14.09
CA GLN A 45 -3.69 12.35 14.85
C GLN A 45 -4.13 12.38 16.31
N GLU A 46 -5.42 12.26 16.58
CA GLU A 46 -5.95 12.16 17.96
C GLU A 46 -5.38 10.94 18.70
N ALA A 47 -5.18 9.83 17.99
CA ALA A 47 -4.56 8.62 18.51
C ALA A 47 -3.01 8.73 18.65
N GLY A 48 -2.42 9.87 18.31
CA GLY A 48 -0.97 10.08 18.37
C GLY A 48 -0.19 9.32 17.30
N ALA A 49 -0.83 8.98 16.18
CA ALA A 49 -0.18 8.22 15.12
C ALA A 49 0.78 9.09 14.31
N LYS A 50 2.00 8.58 14.09
CA LYS A 50 2.97 9.19 13.18
C LYS A 50 2.72 8.69 11.76
N LEU A 51 2.27 9.60 10.90
CA LEU A 51 2.03 9.30 9.48
C LEU A 51 3.33 9.40 8.68
N VAL A 52 3.67 8.33 7.97
CA VAL A 52 4.83 8.25 7.07
C VAL A 52 4.33 7.91 5.67
N THR A 53 4.62 8.77 4.69
CA THR A 53 4.34 8.48 3.28
C THR A 53 5.29 7.39 2.80
N LEU A 54 4.73 6.32 2.27
CA LEU A 54 5.50 5.22 1.74
C LEU A 54 5.99 5.56 0.32
N PRO A 55 7.27 5.28 0.00
CA PRO A 55 7.74 5.37 -1.36
C PRO A 55 6.99 4.31 -2.18
N GLY A 56 6.08 4.76 -3.03
CA GLY A 56 5.45 3.91 -4.02
C GLY A 56 5.89 4.37 -5.39
N SER A 57 6.86 3.69 -5.99
CA SER A 57 6.85 3.63 -7.45
C SER A 57 5.47 3.07 -7.83
N PRO A 58 4.66 3.78 -8.65
CA PRO A 58 3.50 3.11 -9.23
C PRO A 58 4.03 1.82 -9.84
N ALA A 59 3.41 0.66 -9.56
CA ALA A 59 3.75 -0.49 -10.38
C ALA A 59 3.42 -0.06 -11.81
N PRO A 60 4.33 -0.23 -12.78
CA PRO A 60 3.96 -0.02 -14.15
C PRO A 60 2.71 -0.87 -14.41
N ILE A 61 1.66 -0.24 -14.94
CA ILE A 61 0.39 -0.91 -15.29
C ILE A 61 0.60 -2.07 -16.28
N ALA A 62 1.79 -2.14 -16.89
CA ALA A 62 2.23 -3.24 -17.72
C ALA A 62 3.68 -3.60 -17.36
N ALA A 63 3.85 -4.74 -16.70
CA ALA A 63 5.02 -5.58 -16.96
C ALA A 63 4.49 -6.93 -17.41
N ARG A 64 4.05 -7.00 -18.69
CA ARG A 64 4.09 -8.28 -19.39
C ARG A 64 5.54 -8.76 -19.28
N PRO A 65 5.83 -9.98 -18.79
CA PRO A 65 7.17 -10.51 -18.92
C PRO A 65 7.47 -10.55 -20.42
N VAL A 66 8.49 -9.81 -20.87
CA VAL A 66 9.07 -10.05 -22.19
C VAL A 66 9.66 -11.45 -22.15
N PRO A 67 9.11 -12.45 -22.88
CA PRO A 67 9.78 -13.72 -23.00
C PRO A 67 11.16 -13.47 -23.59
N ARG A 68 12.18 -14.01 -22.94
CA ARG A 68 13.60 -13.78 -23.22
C ARG A 68 14.09 -14.55 -24.46
N ASP A 69 13.16 -14.88 -25.36
CA ASP A 69 13.32 -15.80 -26.48
C ASP A 69 12.72 -15.18 -27.74
N LEU A 70 13.37 -14.10 -28.20
CA LEU A 70 13.26 -13.61 -29.58
C LEU A 70 14.54 -12.86 -29.93
N ALA A 71 15.66 -13.54 -29.73
CA ALA A 71 16.98 -13.18 -30.22
C ALA A 71 17.58 -14.44 -30.85
N ALA A 72 17.07 -14.79 -32.02
CA ALA A 72 17.66 -15.74 -32.96
C ALA A 72 17.51 -15.14 -34.36
#